data_AF-A0A838S1I5-F1
#
_entry.id   AF-A0A838S1I5-F1
#
_cell.length_a   1.000
_cell.length_b   1.000
_cell.length_c   1.000
_cell.angle_alpha   90.00
_cell.angle_beta   90.00
_cell.angle_gamma   90.00
#
_symmetry.space_group_name_H-M   'P 1'
#
loop_
_entity.id
_entity.type
_entity.pdbx_description
1 polymer ?
#
loop_
_entity_poly.entity_id
_entity_poly.type
_entity_poly.pdbx_seq_one_letter_code
_entity_poly.pdbx_strand_id
1 'polypeptide(L)' 'MHPLICAACGERADVPRVQEPGLLVCAACGHGEPFARLPLFCLTGPSGTGKSTVARLLTPRVADRVVVLEQDLLW' A
#
# COMPACT_ATOMS: atom_id res chain seq x y z
N MET A 1 -0.62 -13.84 3.71
CA MET A 1 0.80 -14.00 3.34
C MET A 1 1.51 -12.70 3.68
N HIS A 2 2.64 -12.73 4.38
CA HIS A 2 3.39 -11.52 4.70
C HIS A 2 4.23 -11.14 3.46
N PRO A 3 4.10 -9.93 2.88
CA PRO A 3 4.72 -9.59 1.60
C PRO A 3 6.26 -9.59 1.64
N LEU A 4 6.85 -9.53 2.83
CA LEU A 4 8.30 -9.63 3.03
C LEU A 4 8.81 -11.07 3.25
N ILE A 5 7.94 -12.08 3.29
CA ILE A 5 8.35 -13.48 3.47
C ILE A 5 8.11 -14.22 2.17
N CYS A 6 9.17 -14.82 1.60
CA CYS A 6 9.07 -15.56 0.35
C CYS A 6 8.14 -16.78 0.51
N ALA A 7 7.12 -16.88 -0.33
CA ALA A 7 6.19 -18.01 -0.33
C ALA A 7 6.85 -19.35 -0.71
N ALA A 8 7.98 -19.32 -1.42
CA ALA A 8 8.70 -20.52 -1.86
C ALA A 8 9.72 -21.01 -0.83
N CYS A 9 10.58 -20.13 -0.29
CA CYS A 9 11.69 -20.53 0.58
C CYS A 9 11.58 -20.04 2.03
N GLY A 10 10.57 -19.23 2.36
CA GLY A 10 10.39 -18.69 3.72
C GLY A 10 11.39 -17.59 4.12
N GLU A 11 12.36 -17.24 3.27
CA GLU A 11 13.33 -16.19 3.55
C GLU A 11 12.63 -14.84 3.75
N ARG A 12 13.04 -14.09 4.77
CA ARG A 12 12.52 -12.76 5.06
C ARG A 12 13.40 -11.70 4.39
N ALA A 13 12.81 -10.88 3.54
CA ALA A 13 13.45 -9.70 2.97
C ALA A 13 13.30 -8.50 3.91
N ASP A 14 14.42 -7.88 4.34
CA ASP A 14 14.36 -6.57 5.02
C ASP A 14 13.97 -5.44 4.06
N VAL A 15 14.45 -5.54 2.81
CA VAL A 15 14.11 -4.61 1.73
C VAL A 15 13.54 -5.44 0.57
N PRO A 16 12.28 -5.22 0.17
CA PRO A 16 11.70 -5.94 -0.95
C PRO A 16 12.40 -5.56 -2.25
N ARG A 17 12.76 -6.55 -3.07
CA ARG A 17 13.22 -6.33 -4.45
C ARG A 17 12.02 -6.41 -5.38
N VAL A 18 11.82 -5.36 -6.17
CA VAL A 18 10.71 -5.24 -7.11
C VAL A 18 11.27 -5.13 -8.52
N GLN A 19 10.79 -5.97 -9.43
CA GLN A 19 10.97 -5.79 -10.88
C GLN A 19 9.69 -5.22 -11.48
N GLU A 20 9.85 -4.38 -12.51
CA GLU A 20 8.70 -3.90 -13.27
C GLU A 20 8.27 -4.93 -14.32
N PRO A 21 6.95 -5.17 -14.50
CA PRO A 21 5.83 -4.57 -13.76
C PRO A 21 5.44 -5.38 -12.52
N GLY A 22 5.48 -4.75 -11.33
CA GLY A 22 4.80 -5.26 -10.12
C GLY A 22 5.14 -6.69 -9.69
N LEU A 23 6.42 -7.10 -9.76
CA LEU A 23 6.86 -8.43 -9.37
C LEU A 23 7.81 -8.36 -8.17
N LEU A 24 7.45 -8.97 -7.04
CA LEU A 24 8.38 -9.17 -5.92
C LEU A 24 9.31 -10.33 -6.25
N VAL A 25 10.62 -10.13 -6.12
CA VAL A 25 11.63 -11.14 -6.42
C VAL A 25 12.41 -11.48 -5.16
N CYS A 26 12.40 -12.74 -4.76
CA CYS A 26 13.21 -13.21 -3.64
C CYS A 26 14.71 -13.11 -3.98
N ALA A 27 15.50 -12.45 -3.14
CA ALA A 27 16.94 -12.33 -3.33
C ALA A 27 17.70 -13.65 -3.09
N ALA A 28 17.12 -14.60 -2.35
CA ALA A 28 17.75 -15.87 -2.01
C ALA A 28 17.47 -16.97 -3.03
N CYS A 29 16.22 -17.14 -3.45
CA CYS A 29 15.82 -18.23 -4.36
C CYS A 29 15.34 -17.78 -5.75
N GLY A 30 15.18 -16.47 -5.99
CA GLY A 30 14.70 -15.94 -7.27
C GLY A 30 13.19 -16.08 -7.52
N HIS A 31 12.42 -16.66 -6.59
CA HIS A 31 10.96 -16.76 -6.72
C HIS A 31 10.32 -15.40 -6.98
N GLY A 32 9.47 -15.35 -8.02
CA GLY A 32 8.70 -14.17 -8.41
C GLY A 32 7.26 -14.27 -7.95
N GLU A 33 6.81 -13.28 -7.19
CA GLU A 33 5.42 -13.17 -6.70
C GLU A 33 4.77 -11.89 -7.27
N PRO A 34 3.73 -11.99 -8.11
CA PRO A 34 3.02 -10.82 -8.61
C PRO A 34 2.32 -10.04 -7.50
N PHE A 35 2.31 -8.72 -7.57
CA PHE A 35 1.52 -7.88 -6.67
C PHE A 35 0.89 -6.69 -7.40
N ALA A 36 -0.24 -6.23 -6.88
CA ALA A 36 -0.91 -5.05 -7.38
C ALA A 36 -0.19 -3.78 -6.89
N ARG A 37 0.51 -3.11 -7.80
CA ARG A 37 1.16 -1.81 -7.53
C ARG A 37 0.18 -0.67 -7.86
N LEU A 38 -0.77 -0.42 -6.95
CA LEU A 38 -1.77 0.63 -7.10
C LEU A 38 -1.23 2.01 -6.69
N PRO A 39 -1.73 3.12 -7.28
CA PRO A 39 -1.41 4.47 -6.80
C PRO A 39 -1.88 4.68 -5.37
N LEU A 40 -1.06 5.35 -4.56
CA LEU A 40 -1.43 5.82 -3.22
C LEU A 40 -1.58 7.35 -3.24
N PHE A 41 -2.78 7.83 -2.93
CA PHE A 41 -3.05 9.26 -2.77
C PHE A 41 -3.15 9.59 -1.28
N CYS A 42 -2.35 10.55 -0.82
CA CYS A 42 -2.31 10.95 0.59
C CYS A 42 -2.97 12.31 0.79
N LEU A 43 -4.09 12.37 1.52
CA LEU A 43 -4.65 13.61 2.02
C LEU A 43 -3.96 13.98 3.35
N THR A 44 -3.05 14.95 3.30
CA THR A 44 -2.24 15.34 4.47
C THR A 44 -2.29 16.86 4.71
N GLY A 45 -1.69 17.28 5.82
CA GLY A 45 -1.69 18.68 6.28
C GLY A 45 -1.50 18.79 7.80
N PRO A 46 -1.09 19.95 8.31
CA PRO A 46 -0.93 20.18 9.75
C PRO A 46 -2.21 19.91 10.56
N SER A 47 -2.08 19.77 11.88
CA SER A 47 -3.25 19.66 12.75
C SER A 47 -4.12 20.92 12.66
N GLY A 48 -5.45 20.77 12.76
CA GLY A 48 -6.40 21.88 12.71
C GLY A 48 -6.66 22.51 11.33
N THR A 49 -6.01 22.05 10.25
CA THR A 49 -6.19 22.66 8.91
C THR A 49 -7.42 22.17 8.13
N GLY A 50 -8.30 21.40 8.76
CA GLY A 50 -9.55 20.95 8.14
C GLY A 50 -9.43 19.71 7.23
N LYS A 51 -8.40 18.88 7.39
CA LYS A 51 -8.26 17.60 6.66
C LYS A 51 -9.53 16.74 6.73
N SER A 52 -10.10 16.56 7.91
CA SER A 52 -11.33 15.77 8.10
C SER A 52 -12.53 16.39 7.38
N THR A 53 -12.59 17.72 7.27
CA THR A 53 -13.60 18.42 6.47
C THR A 53 -13.45 18.09 4.99
N VAL A 54 -12.22 18.13 4.46
CA VAL A 54 -11.94 17.77 3.06
C VAL A 54 -12.21 16.29 2.81
N ALA A 55 -11.76 15.40 3.69
CA ALA A 55 -11.98 13.95 3.60
C ALA A 55 -13.48 13.64 3.48
N ARG A 56 -14.31 14.22 4.36
CA ARG A 56 -15.77 14.05 4.33
C ARG A 56 -16.41 14.47 3.01
N LEU A 57 -15.90 15.53 2.38
CA LEU A 57 -16.42 16.03 1.09
C LEU A 57 -15.86 15.25 -0.11
N LEU A 58 -14.67 14.66 0.02
CA LEU A 58 -13.97 13.95 -1.05
C LEU A 58 -14.45 12.51 -1.18
N THR A 59 -14.59 11.79 -0.07
CA THR A 59 -14.97 10.36 -0.03
C THR A 59 -16.14 10.00 -0.95
N PRO A 60 -17.31 10.66 -0.90
CA PRO A 60 -18.44 10.29 -1.77
C PRO A 60 -18.17 10.51 -3.27
N ARG A 61 -17.16 11.31 -3.64
CA ARG A 61 -16.78 11.58 -5.04
C ARG A 61 -15.77 10.59 -5.60
N VAL A 62 -15.15 9.77 -4.75
CA VAL A 62 -14.08 8.84 -5.14
C VAL A 62 -14.34 7.39 -4.69
N ALA A 63 -15.42 7.14 -3.94
CA ALA A 63 -15.73 5.84 -3.35
C ALA A 63 -15.90 4.70 -4.38
N ASP A 64 -16.23 5.02 -5.64
CA ASP A 64 -16.32 4.06 -6.75
C ASP A 64 -14.95 3.74 -7.39
N ARG A 65 -13.88 4.45 -7.02
CA ARG A 65 -12.58 4.41 -7.71
C ARG A 65 -11.40 4.07 -6.81
N VAL A 66 -11.51 4.34 -5.52
CA VAL A 66 -10.42 4.14 -4.56
C VAL A 66 -10.93 3.46 -3.30
N VAL A 67 -10.03 2.73 -2.66
CA VAL A 67 -10.21 2.32 -1.26
C VAL A 67 -9.80 3.49 -0.37
N VAL A 68 -10.70 3.94 0.50
CA VAL A 68 -10.42 5.00 1.47
C VAL A 68 -9.94 4.38 2.77
N LEU A 69 -8.79 4.87 3.25
CA LEU A 69 -8.17 4.47 4.50
C LEU A 69 -8.10 5.70 5.42
N GLU A 70 -8.86 5.69 6.51
CA GLU A 70 -8.85 6.77 7.51
C GLU A 70 -7.89 6.43 8.64
N GLN A 71 -6.77 7.17 8.75
CA GLN A 71 -5.70 6.86 9.69
C GLN A 71 -6.17 6.83 11.15
N ASP A 72 -7.09 7.72 11.54
CA ASP A 72 -7.63 7.78 12.91
C ASP A 72 -8.50 6.56 13.26
N LEU A 73 -8.94 5.77 12.26
CA LEU A 73 -9.73 4.54 12.46
C LEU A 73 -8.87 3.27 12.40
N LEU A 74 -7.63 3.37 11.91
CA LEU A 74 -6.70 2.26 11.76
C LEU A 74 -5.80 2.19 12.99
N TRP A 75 -6.31 1.55 14.04
CA TRP A 75 -5.58 1.22 15.27
C TRP A 75 -4.80 -0.09 15.13
#